data_AF-A0A2S8XBC2-F1
#
_entry.id   AF-A0A2S8XBC2-F1
#
_cell.length_a   1.000
_cell.length_b   1.000
_cell.length_c   1.000
_cell.angle_alpha   90.00
_cell.angle_beta   90.00
_cell.angle_gamma   90.00
#
_symmetry.space_group_name_H-M   'P 1'
#
loop_
_entity.id
_entity.type
_entity.pdbx_description
1 polymer ?
#
loop_
_entity_poly.entity_id
_entity_poly.type
_entity_poly.pdbx_seq_one_letter_code
_entity_poly.pdbx_strand_id
1 'polypeptide(L)'
;MPWPMVHFAIASEVMSKPSPELLLGSLAPDSIHVRTNLRTEKAKTHLMPEAGRFATDEELGAFFESNKQLVYSDPKFLQYLCGYIAHIYTDRVWTFDIYPAYEVHPNGRSVYTQDVKKLEFMILQNWNGAHEWLSELNVGKAFGLGGLLESEVYQYRGKKLEFLTNPDNEPLGDFNIISMEAMEEFIHTTGLALKQLYTNWNVYEVLGERVVDHAKNNNRTI
;
A
#
# COMPACT_ATOMS: atom_id res chain seq x y z
N MET A 1 -1.21 12.20 -1.55
CA MET A 1 -1.01 10.80 -1.18
C MET A 1 0.15 10.27 -2.00
N PRO A 2 1.10 9.57 -1.36
CA PRO A 2 2.29 9.12 -2.03
C PRO A 2 1.92 8.12 -3.14
N TRP A 3 2.84 7.99 -4.08
CA TRP A 3 2.68 7.08 -5.22
C TRP A 3 3.12 5.66 -4.80
N PRO A 4 2.86 4.62 -5.61
CA PRO A 4 2.88 3.24 -5.13
C PRO A 4 4.20 2.74 -4.51
N MET A 5 5.37 3.26 -4.89
CA MET A 5 6.63 2.74 -4.37
C MET A 5 6.83 2.99 -2.88
N VAL A 6 6.33 4.10 -2.34
CA VAL A 6 6.33 4.34 -0.87
C VAL A 6 5.49 3.29 -0.15
N HIS A 7 4.30 3.00 -0.69
CA HIS A 7 3.40 1.99 -0.14
C HIS A 7 4.04 0.59 -0.16
N PHE A 8 4.79 0.26 -1.21
CA PHE A 8 5.51 -1.01 -1.31
C PHE A 8 6.70 -1.10 -0.37
N ALA A 9 7.44 -0.01 -0.20
CA ALA A 9 8.53 0.04 0.77
C ALA A 9 8.01 -0.16 2.21
N ILE A 10 6.88 0.47 2.57
CA ILE A 10 6.22 0.24 3.87
C ILE A 10 5.70 -1.19 3.99
N ALA A 11 5.13 -1.77 2.91
CA ALA A 11 4.73 -3.17 2.93
C ALA A 11 5.93 -4.12 3.16
N SER A 12 7.10 -3.78 2.61
CA SER A 12 8.34 -4.53 2.82
C SER A 12 8.90 -4.39 4.25
N GLU A 13 8.63 -3.26 4.90
CA GLU A 13 8.88 -3.14 6.34
C GLU A 13 7.96 -4.11 7.07
N VAL A 14 6.65 -4.06 6.87
CA VAL A 14 5.65 -4.90 7.57
C VAL A 14 5.92 -6.40 7.41
N MET A 15 6.28 -6.84 6.20
CA MET A 15 6.70 -8.21 5.90
C MET A 15 7.94 -8.16 5.00
N SER A 16 9.07 -8.70 5.48
CA SER A 16 10.37 -8.60 4.80
C SER A 16 10.40 -9.11 3.36
N LYS A 17 9.49 -10.04 3.02
CA LYS A 17 9.22 -10.49 1.65
C LYS A 17 7.72 -10.30 1.39
N PRO A 18 7.29 -9.11 0.93
CA PRO A 18 5.89 -8.83 0.74
C PRO A 18 5.33 -9.74 -0.38
N SER A 19 4.18 -10.37 -0.12
CA SER A 19 3.54 -11.24 -1.11
C SER A 19 2.93 -10.43 -2.27
N PRO A 20 2.68 -11.05 -3.44
CA PRO A 20 1.92 -10.44 -4.53
C PRO A 20 0.63 -9.76 -4.08
N GLU A 21 -0.15 -10.44 -3.24
CA GLU A 21 -1.43 -9.93 -2.78
C GLU A 21 -1.28 -8.78 -1.77
N LEU A 22 -0.26 -8.81 -0.90
CA LEU A 22 0.05 -7.67 -0.03
C LEU A 22 0.37 -6.42 -0.87
N LEU A 23 1.25 -6.53 -1.86
CA LEU A 23 1.61 -5.42 -2.74
C LEU A 23 0.41 -4.91 -3.53
N LEU A 24 -0.39 -5.82 -4.10
CA LEU A 24 -1.56 -5.44 -4.90
C LEU A 24 -2.66 -4.82 -4.02
N GLY A 25 -2.81 -5.29 -2.78
CA GLY A 25 -3.65 -4.67 -1.76
C GLY A 25 -3.20 -3.25 -1.45
N SER A 26 -1.89 -3.02 -1.28
CA SER A 26 -1.31 -1.68 -1.06
C SER A 26 -1.45 -0.74 -2.26
N LEU A 27 -1.76 -1.26 -3.44
CA LEU A 27 -2.06 -0.48 -4.64
C LEU A 27 -3.57 -0.19 -4.80
N ALA A 28 -4.41 -1.07 -4.25
CA ALA A 28 -5.83 -1.17 -4.61
C ALA A 28 -6.64 0.11 -4.37
N PRO A 29 -6.59 0.81 -3.22
CA PRO A 29 -7.51 1.92 -2.92
C PRO A 29 -7.49 3.05 -3.97
N ASP A 30 -6.33 3.33 -4.55
CA ASP A 30 -6.13 4.33 -5.59
C ASP A 30 -6.60 3.88 -6.99
N SER A 31 -6.97 2.61 -7.15
CA SER A 31 -7.49 2.09 -8.42
C SER A 31 -8.80 2.73 -8.82
N ILE A 32 -9.48 3.43 -7.91
CA ILE A 32 -10.66 4.26 -8.22
C ILE A 32 -10.40 5.26 -9.34
N HIS A 33 -9.16 5.70 -9.52
CA HIS A 33 -8.74 6.61 -10.60
C HIS A 33 -8.93 6.06 -12.01
N VAL A 34 -9.15 4.74 -12.18
CA VAL A 34 -9.52 4.18 -13.49
C VAL A 34 -10.99 4.44 -13.83
N ARG A 35 -11.86 4.55 -12.82
CA ARG A 35 -13.29 4.81 -12.96
C ARG A 35 -13.60 6.29 -12.90
N THR A 36 -13.00 7.02 -11.97
CA THR A 36 -13.38 8.41 -11.68
C THR A 36 -12.32 9.16 -10.87
N ASN A 37 -12.34 10.49 -10.94
CA ASN A 37 -11.53 11.39 -10.11
C ASN A 37 -12.36 12.11 -9.03
N LEU A 38 -13.60 11.67 -8.79
CA LEU A 38 -14.46 12.27 -7.77
C LEU A 38 -13.94 11.97 -6.36
N ARG A 39 -13.75 13.03 -5.56
CA ARG A 39 -13.25 12.92 -4.18
C ARG A 39 -14.14 12.06 -3.28
N THR A 40 -15.44 12.10 -3.48
CA THR A 40 -16.42 11.29 -2.72
C THR A 40 -16.27 9.80 -2.97
N GLU A 41 -15.91 9.41 -4.20
CA GLU A 41 -15.64 8.02 -4.54
C GLU A 41 -14.29 7.57 -3.98
N LYS A 42 -13.27 8.44 -4.03
CA LYS A 42 -11.97 8.18 -3.37
C LYS A 42 -12.14 7.99 -1.85
N ALA A 43 -12.97 8.80 -1.20
CA ALA A 43 -13.24 8.67 0.22
C ALA A 43 -13.77 7.28 0.60
N LYS A 44 -14.66 6.70 -0.22
CA LYS A 44 -15.19 5.34 0.00
C LYS A 44 -14.09 4.27 -0.10
N THR A 45 -13.27 4.32 -1.15
CA THR A 45 -12.20 3.32 -1.32
C THR A 45 -11.11 3.47 -0.26
N HIS A 46 -10.92 4.66 0.31
CA HIS A 46 -9.96 4.89 1.39
C HIS A 46 -10.58 4.70 2.78
N LEU A 47 -11.77 4.08 2.87
CA LEU A 47 -12.49 3.79 4.11
C LEU A 47 -12.69 5.03 4.99
N MET A 48 -12.79 6.21 4.39
CA MET A 48 -13.04 7.45 5.10
C MET A 48 -14.50 7.44 5.57
N PRO A 49 -14.78 7.53 6.87
CA PRO A 49 -16.16 7.48 7.37
C PRO A 49 -16.96 8.71 6.94
N GLU A 50 -16.27 9.83 6.73
CA GLU A 50 -16.78 11.02 6.04
C GLU A 50 -15.69 11.60 5.13
N ALA A 51 -16.08 12.28 4.05
CA ALA A 51 -15.13 12.78 3.07
C ALA A 51 -14.16 13.79 3.70
N GLY A 52 -12.85 13.46 3.67
CA GLY A 52 -11.80 14.28 4.27
C GLY A 52 -11.39 13.86 5.68
N ARG A 53 -12.07 12.90 6.31
CA ARG A 53 -11.66 12.31 7.59
C ARG A 53 -11.07 10.92 7.38
N PHE A 54 -9.80 10.76 7.70
CA PHE A 54 -9.16 9.44 7.70
C PHE A 54 -9.74 8.54 8.81
N ALA A 55 -9.73 7.23 8.56
CA ALA A 55 -10.10 6.24 9.55
C ALA A 55 -9.10 6.24 10.73
N THR A 56 -9.58 6.02 11.96
CA THR A 56 -8.74 5.79 13.14
C THR A 56 -8.18 4.36 13.15
N ASP A 57 -7.27 4.07 14.09
CA ASP A 57 -6.72 2.71 14.24
C ASP A 57 -7.80 1.72 14.66
N GLU A 58 -8.74 2.15 15.51
CA GLU A 58 -9.89 1.34 15.91
C GLU A 58 -10.83 1.06 14.73
N GLU A 59 -11.05 2.04 13.86
CA GLU A 59 -11.90 1.87 12.67
C GLU A 59 -11.25 0.92 11.64
N LEU A 60 -9.92 1.02 11.45
CA LEU A 60 -9.17 0.07 10.61
C LEU A 60 -9.17 -1.35 11.22
N GLY A 61 -9.01 -1.47 12.54
CA GLY A 61 -9.10 -2.75 13.24
C GLY A 61 -10.50 -3.36 13.15
N ALA A 62 -11.56 -2.56 13.28
CA ALA A 62 -12.93 -3.01 13.07
C ALA A 62 -13.19 -3.46 11.63
N PHE A 63 -12.61 -2.77 10.65
CA PHE A 63 -12.67 -3.19 9.26
C PHE A 63 -11.98 -4.54 9.04
N PHE A 64 -10.80 -4.75 9.64
CA PHE A 64 -10.13 -6.05 9.63
C PHE A 64 -11.00 -7.16 10.23
N GLU A 65 -11.53 -6.95 11.44
CA GLU A 65 -12.38 -7.93 12.13
C GLU A 65 -13.67 -8.25 11.34
N SER A 66 -14.28 -7.26 10.68
CA SER A 66 -15.47 -7.47 9.86
C SER A 66 -15.21 -8.39 8.65
N ASN A 67 -13.96 -8.50 8.21
CA ASN A 67 -13.52 -9.33 7.09
C ASN A 67 -12.91 -10.67 7.52
N LYS A 68 -12.88 -10.97 8.82
CA LYS A 68 -12.16 -12.11 9.39
C LYS A 68 -12.67 -13.47 8.89
N GLN A 69 -13.96 -13.59 8.59
CA GLN A 69 -14.53 -14.82 8.02
C GLN A 69 -13.98 -15.12 6.63
N LEU A 70 -13.89 -14.11 5.76
CA LEU A 70 -13.29 -14.24 4.43
C LEU A 70 -11.80 -14.52 4.53
N VAL A 71 -11.12 -13.84 5.47
CA VAL A 71 -9.74 -14.14 5.83
C VAL A 71 -9.59 -15.63 6.12
N TYR A 72 -10.40 -16.23 7.00
CA TYR A 72 -10.36 -17.68 7.30
C TYR A 72 -10.53 -18.58 6.08
N SER A 73 -11.27 -18.15 5.06
CA SER A 73 -11.47 -18.92 3.83
C SER A 73 -10.36 -18.79 2.78
N ASP A 74 -9.66 -17.66 2.70
CA ASP A 74 -8.61 -17.41 1.68
C ASP A 74 -7.39 -16.68 2.27
N PRO A 75 -6.24 -17.35 2.47
CA PRO A 75 -5.01 -16.72 2.97
C PRO A 75 -4.49 -15.59 2.07
N LYS A 76 -4.75 -15.65 0.77
CA LYS A 76 -4.36 -14.57 -0.17
C LYS A 76 -5.19 -13.32 0.08
N PHE A 77 -6.45 -13.48 0.47
CA PHE A 77 -7.29 -12.35 0.85
C PHE A 77 -6.79 -11.66 2.12
N LEU A 78 -6.27 -12.40 3.10
CA LEU A 78 -5.65 -11.80 4.29
C LEU A 78 -4.48 -10.89 3.92
N GLN A 79 -3.57 -11.39 3.08
CA GLN A 79 -2.45 -10.59 2.58
C GLN A 79 -2.94 -9.34 1.84
N TYR A 80 -3.93 -9.50 0.95
CA TYR A 80 -4.54 -8.37 0.24
C TYR A 80 -5.18 -7.33 1.17
N LEU A 81 -5.93 -7.78 2.18
CA LEU A 81 -6.55 -6.92 3.18
C LEU A 81 -5.51 -6.15 4.00
N CYS A 82 -4.42 -6.81 4.40
CA CYS A 82 -3.30 -6.15 5.07
C CYS A 82 -2.62 -5.11 4.18
N GLY A 83 -2.49 -5.36 2.87
CA GLY A 83 -1.99 -4.35 1.94
C GLY A 83 -2.93 -3.14 1.85
N TYR A 84 -4.23 -3.41 1.72
CA TYR A 84 -5.27 -2.38 1.62
C TYR A 84 -5.30 -1.45 2.84
N ILE A 85 -5.21 -2.03 4.05
CA ILE A 85 -5.14 -1.26 5.29
C ILE A 85 -3.83 -0.47 5.38
N ALA A 86 -2.69 -1.08 5.01
CA ALA A 86 -1.40 -0.41 5.01
C ALA A 86 -1.39 0.83 4.10
N HIS A 87 -2.02 0.76 2.93
CA HIS A 87 -2.18 1.92 2.05
C HIS A 87 -2.91 3.07 2.75
N ILE A 88 -4.07 2.80 3.35
CA ILE A 88 -4.90 3.83 3.97
C ILE A 88 -4.21 4.44 5.18
N TYR A 89 -3.55 3.61 5.99
CA TYR A 89 -2.74 4.07 7.11
C TYR A 89 -1.60 4.98 6.62
N THR A 90 -0.89 4.56 5.58
CA THR A 90 0.20 5.33 4.98
C THR A 90 -0.28 6.67 4.46
N ASP A 91 -1.41 6.70 3.74
CA ASP A 91 -2.02 7.94 3.24
C ASP A 91 -2.37 8.91 4.37
N ARG A 92 -2.92 8.39 5.47
CA ARG A 92 -3.23 9.18 6.66
C ARG A 92 -1.98 9.79 7.27
N VAL A 93 -0.95 8.98 7.57
CA VAL A 93 0.29 9.47 8.19
C VAL A 93 1.01 10.44 7.26
N TRP A 94 1.13 10.11 5.98
CA TRP A 94 1.72 10.99 4.96
C TRP A 94 1.06 12.37 4.92
N THR A 95 -0.26 12.43 5.07
CA THR A 95 -1.01 13.69 5.06
C THR A 95 -0.66 14.60 6.22
N PHE A 96 -0.34 14.05 7.39
CA PHE A 96 -0.02 14.83 8.57
C PHE A 96 1.48 15.10 8.71
N ASP A 97 2.34 14.20 8.22
CA ASP A 97 3.78 14.29 8.49
C ASP A 97 4.56 14.88 7.31
N ILE A 98 4.15 14.58 6.06
CA ILE A 98 4.91 14.96 4.87
C ILE A 98 4.25 16.11 4.11
N TYR A 99 2.93 16.02 3.89
CA TYR A 99 2.23 16.98 3.05
C TYR A 99 2.23 18.45 3.59
N PRO A 100 2.19 18.74 4.91
CA PRO A 100 2.13 20.12 5.39
C PRO A 100 3.33 20.97 4.99
N ALA A 101 4.51 20.35 4.81
CA ALA A 101 5.70 21.04 4.33
C ALA A 101 5.52 21.63 2.92
N TYR A 102 4.61 21.08 2.11
CA TYR A 102 4.29 21.61 0.78
C TYR A 102 3.23 22.71 0.83
N GLU A 103 2.30 22.66 1.80
CA GLU A 103 1.16 23.59 1.88
C GLU A 103 1.58 25.03 2.15
N VAL A 104 2.75 25.24 2.76
CA VAL A 104 3.29 26.58 3.05
C VAL A 104 3.84 27.29 1.81
N HIS A 105 3.97 26.60 0.67
CA HIS A 105 4.53 27.15 -0.55
C HIS A 105 3.44 27.53 -1.58
N PRO A 106 3.54 28.71 -2.24
CA PRO A 106 2.57 29.12 -3.28
C PRO A 106 2.42 28.10 -4.43
N ASN A 107 3.51 27.40 -4.78
CA ASN A 107 3.55 26.37 -5.82
C ASN A 107 3.58 24.95 -5.24
N GLY A 108 3.20 24.77 -3.97
CA GLY A 108 3.38 23.54 -3.19
C GLY A 108 2.88 22.28 -3.89
N ARG A 109 1.72 22.34 -4.55
CA ARG A 109 1.15 21.20 -5.29
C ARG A 109 2.01 20.74 -6.47
N SER A 110 2.61 21.69 -7.20
CA SER A 110 3.49 21.36 -8.33
C SER A 110 4.79 20.75 -7.83
N VAL A 111 5.38 21.34 -6.79
CA VAL A 111 6.59 20.85 -6.13
C VAL A 111 6.36 19.44 -5.57
N TYR A 112 5.25 19.23 -4.87
CA TYR A 112 4.82 17.92 -4.36
C TYR A 112 4.74 16.87 -5.48
N THR A 113 4.15 17.23 -6.61
CA THR A 113 4.01 16.30 -7.74
C THR A 113 5.38 15.92 -8.31
N GLN A 114 6.32 16.87 -8.40
CA GLN A 114 7.69 16.59 -8.86
C GLN A 114 8.43 15.68 -7.88
N ASP A 115 8.40 16.03 -6.59
CA ASP A 115 9.12 15.30 -5.54
C ASP A 115 8.59 13.87 -5.39
N VAL A 116 7.27 13.68 -5.26
CA VAL A 116 6.69 12.32 -5.14
C VAL A 116 6.92 11.50 -6.39
N LYS A 117 6.88 12.11 -7.58
CA LYS A 117 7.17 11.40 -8.82
C LYS A 117 8.65 10.99 -8.90
N LYS A 118 9.58 11.83 -8.44
CA LYS A 118 11.01 11.49 -8.35
C LYS A 118 11.24 10.37 -7.33
N LEU A 119 10.53 10.41 -6.21
CA LEU A 119 10.64 9.45 -5.13
C LEU A 119 10.36 8.01 -5.59
N GLU A 120 9.40 7.82 -6.49
CA GLU A 120 9.11 6.50 -7.06
C GLU A 120 10.36 5.84 -7.67
N PHE A 121 11.11 6.60 -8.47
CA PHE A 121 12.32 6.09 -9.14
C PHE A 121 13.48 5.96 -8.16
N MET A 122 13.60 6.89 -7.21
CA MET A 122 14.64 6.81 -6.18
C MET A 122 14.46 5.58 -5.28
N ILE A 123 13.23 5.22 -4.90
CA ILE A 123 12.96 3.96 -4.18
C ILE A 123 13.28 2.77 -5.07
N LEU A 124 12.84 2.78 -6.32
CA LEU A 124 13.08 1.67 -7.25
C LEU A 124 14.58 1.39 -7.45
N GLN A 125 15.41 2.44 -7.50
CA GLN A 125 16.86 2.33 -7.69
C GLN A 125 17.63 1.95 -6.43
N ASN A 126 17.25 2.51 -5.27
CA ASN A 126 18.06 2.42 -4.05
C ASN A 126 17.58 1.33 -3.08
N TRP A 127 16.33 0.90 -3.16
CA TRP A 127 15.77 -0.05 -2.20
C TRP A 127 15.98 -1.49 -2.65
N ASN A 128 16.63 -2.29 -1.80
CA ASN A 128 16.93 -3.68 -2.12
C ASN A 128 15.63 -4.48 -2.33
N GLY A 129 15.52 -5.15 -3.48
CA GLY A 129 14.33 -5.92 -3.86
C GLY A 129 13.18 -5.11 -4.48
N ALA A 130 13.31 -3.80 -4.68
CA ALA A 130 12.21 -2.99 -5.23
C ALA A 130 11.77 -3.41 -6.64
N HIS A 131 12.72 -3.81 -7.49
CA HIS A 131 12.40 -4.34 -8.82
C HIS A 131 11.61 -5.66 -8.78
N GLU A 132 11.80 -6.46 -7.74
CA GLU A 132 11.07 -7.73 -7.56
C GLU A 132 9.60 -7.44 -7.25
N TRP A 133 9.29 -6.37 -6.51
CA TRP A 133 7.90 -5.96 -6.24
C TRP A 133 7.10 -5.73 -7.53
N LEU A 134 7.73 -5.16 -8.58
CA LEU A 134 7.07 -4.98 -9.88
C LEU A 134 6.73 -6.32 -10.54
N SER A 135 7.57 -7.34 -10.33
CA SER A 135 7.32 -8.70 -10.82
C SER A 135 6.19 -9.37 -10.02
N GLU A 136 6.20 -9.23 -8.70
CA GLU A 136 5.16 -9.77 -7.81
C GLU A 136 3.77 -9.16 -8.11
N LEU A 137 3.70 -7.86 -8.41
CA LEU A 137 2.44 -7.21 -8.81
C LEU A 137 1.78 -7.90 -10.02
N ASN A 138 2.56 -8.38 -10.99
CA ASN A 138 2.02 -9.02 -12.20
C ASN A 138 1.24 -10.31 -11.89
N VAL A 139 1.65 -11.04 -10.86
CA VAL A 139 1.06 -12.34 -10.50
C VAL A 139 0.02 -12.27 -9.37
N GLY A 140 -0.07 -11.11 -8.69
CA GLY A 140 -1.01 -10.91 -7.59
C GLY A 140 -2.47 -11.01 -8.02
N LYS A 141 -3.27 -11.68 -7.17
CA LYS A 141 -4.73 -11.74 -7.28
C LYS A 141 -5.36 -10.54 -6.57
N ALA A 142 -6.20 -9.79 -7.28
CA ALA A 142 -7.02 -8.73 -6.67
C ALA A 142 -8.30 -9.32 -6.07
N PHE A 143 -8.91 -8.56 -5.17
CA PHE A 143 -10.20 -8.89 -4.58
C PHE A 143 -11.11 -7.67 -4.62
N GLY A 144 -12.42 -7.90 -4.82
CA GLY A 144 -13.42 -6.86 -4.66
C GLY A 144 -13.48 -6.42 -3.20
N LEU A 145 -13.06 -5.18 -2.91
CA LEU A 145 -12.98 -4.63 -1.55
C LEU A 145 -13.17 -3.10 -1.59
N GLY A 146 -13.80 -2.53 -0.56
CA GLY A 146 -13.96 -1.06 -0.45
C GLY A 146 -14.76 -0.41 -1.58
N GLY A 147 -15.61 -1.17 -2.28
CA GLY A 147 -16.38 -0.68 -3.44
C GLY A 147 -15.61 -0.68 -4.78
N LEU A 148 -14.44 -1.31 -4.82
CA LEU A 148 -13.68 -1.57 -6.03
C LEU A 148 -13.97 -2.95 -6.61
N LEU A 149 -13.92 -3.05 -7.93
CA LEU A 149 -13.89 -4.30 -8.68
C LEU A 149 -12.45 -4.74 -8.90
N GLU A 150 -12.21 -6.05 -8.98
CA GLU A 150 -10.90 -6.61 -9.30
C GLU A 150 -10.35 -6.08 -10.63
N SER A 151 -11.22 -5.90 -11.63
CA SER A 151 -10.87 -5.36 -12.93
C SER A 151 -10.32 -3.93 -12.86
N GLU A 152 -10.82 -3.10 -11.93
CA GLU A 152 -10.32 -1.74 -11.73
C GLU A 152 -8.89 -1.78 -11.18
N VAL A 153 -8.63 -2.68 -10.24
CA VAL A 153 -7.30 -2.90 -9.64
C VAL A 153 -6.31 -3.40 -10.69
N TYR A 154 -6.70 -4.38 -11.52
CA TYR A 154 -5.84 -4.89 -12.59
C TYR A 154 -5.52 -3.83 -13.65
N GLN A 155 -6.49 -2.97 -14.01
CA GLN A 155 -6.26 -1.86 -14.94
C GLN A 155 -5.29 -0.83 -14.35
N TYR A 156 -5.46 -0.47 -13.08
CA TYR A 156 -4.59 0.50 -12.41
C TYR A 156 -3.16 -0.04 -12.25
N ARG A 157 -3.02 -1.32 -11.88
CA ARG A 157 -1.75 -2.05 -11.89
C ARG A 157 -1.05 -1.92 -13.24
N GLY A 158 -1.75 -2.20 -14.35
CA GLY A 158 -1.18 -2.08 -15.69
C GLY A 158 -0.58 -0.70 -15.95
N LYS A 159 -1.35 0.37 -15.65
CA LYS A 159 -0.88 1.76 -15.80
C LYS A 159 0.35 2.06 -14.95
N LYS A 160 0.43 1.54 -13.73
CA LYS A 160 1.57 1.79 -12.83
C LYS A 160 2.82 1.00 -13.23
N LEU A 161 2.66 -0.23 -13.68
CA LEU A 161 3.79 -1.00 -14.23
C LEU A 161 4.35 -0.33 -15.48
N GLU A 162 3.49 0.09 -16.41
CA GLU A 162 3.93 0.85 -17.60
C GLU A 162 4.67 2.13 -17.21
N PHE A 163 4.16 2.85 -16.22
CA PHE A 163 4.78 4.08 -15.73
C PHE A 163 6.17 3.84 -15.13
N LEU A 164 6.29 2.87 -14.21
CA LEU A 164 7.51 2.60 -13.44
C LEU A 164 8.60 1.89 -14.25
N THR A 165 8.22 1.19 -15.33
CA THR A 165 9.18 0.48 -16.20
C THR A 165 9.72 1.35 -17.33
N ASN A 166 9.17 2.55 -17.55
CA ASN A 166 9.66 3.51 -18.53
C ASN A 166 10.56 4.58 -17.87
N PRO A 167 11.90 4.56 -18.10
CA PRO A 167 12.83 5.52 -17.49
C PRO A 167 12.59 6.97 -17.93
N ASP A 168 11.98 7.20 -19.11
CA ASP A 168 11.66 8.57 -19.58
C ASP A 168 10.59 9.25 -18.69
N ASN A 169 9.92 8.48 -17.82
CA ASN A 169 9.00 9.04 -16.85
C ASN A 169 9.71 9.63 -15.63
N GLU A 170 10.98 9.34 -15.38
CA GLU A 170 11.70 9.88 -14.23
C GLU A 170 11.88 11.41 -14.36
N PRO A 171 11.46 12.22 -13.37
CA PRO A 171 11.72 13.65 -13.39
C PRO A 171 13.22 13.99 -13.44
N LEU A 172 13.57 14.92 -14.33
CA LEU A 172 14.89 15.55 -14.34
C LEU A 172 14.99 16.53 -13.17
N GLY A 173 15.97 16.33 -12.28
CA GLY A 173 16.22 17.15 -11.10
C GLY A 173 16.18 16.38 -9.79
N ASP A 174 16.63 17.04 -8.73
CA ASP A 174 16.63 16.53 -7.36
C ASP A 174 15.34 16.90 -6.62
N PHE A 175 15.17 16.36 -5.41
CA PHE A 175 14.06 16.75 -4.55
C PHE A 175 14.13 18.23 -4.16
N ASN A 176 12.96 18.84 -3.99
CA ASN A 176 12.83 20.23 -3.60
C ASN A 176 12.64 20.40 -2.09
N ILE A 177 11.80 19.56 -1.47
CA ILE A 177 11.41 19.68 -0.05
C ILE A 177 11.77 18.43 0.73
N ILE A 178 11.49 17.24 0.21
CA ILE A 178 11.82 15.97 0.89
C ILE A 178 13.26 15.55 0.61
N SER A 179 13.77 14.59 1.38
CA SER A 179 15.06 13.93 1.15
C SER A 179 14.90 12.41 1.27
N MET A 180 15.84 11.63 0.71
CA MET A 180 15.81 10.17 0.90
C MET A 180 15.93 9.77 2.38
N GLU A 181 16.75 10.47 3.16
CA GLU A 181 16.91 10.21 4.60
C GLU A 181 15.57 10.36 5.35
N ALA A 182 14.85 11.47 5.11
CA ALA A 182 13.54 11.69 5.72
C ALA A 182 12.50 10.65 5.24
N MET A 183 12.60 10.19 3.99
CA MET A 183 11.71 9.16 3.45
C MET A 183 12.01 7.77 4.02
N GLU A 184 13.28 7.43 4.23
CA GLU A 184 13.69 6.18 4.89
C GLU A 184 13.19 6.14 6.33
N GLU A 185 13.35 7.24 7.08
CA GLU A 185 12.81 7.37 8.43
C GLU A 185 11.27 7.24 8.43
N PHE A 186 10.59 7.93 7.52
CA PHE A 186 9.13 7.84 7.38
C PHE A 186 8.67 6.41 7.08
N ILE A 187 9.30 5.74 6.12
CA ILE A 187 8.95 4.35 5.73
C ILE A 187 9.15 3.41 6.93
N HIS A 188 10.30 3.52 7.59
CA HIS A 188 10.63 2.66 8.72
C HIS A 188 9.67 2.85 9.90
N THR A 189 9.46 4.09 10.34
CA THR A 189 8.59 4.41 11.48
C THR A 189 7.13 4.04 11.20
N THR A 190 6.62 4.33 10.00
CA THR A 190 5.26 3.95 9.57
C THR A 190 5.11 2.43 9.49
N GLY A 191 6.10 1.73 8.95
CA GLY A 191 6.12 0.27 8.88
C GLY A 191 6.12 -0.39 10.26
N LEU A 192 6.91 0.12 11.21
CA LEU A 192 6.92 -0.35 12.60
C LEU A 192 5.57 -0.13 13.30
N ALA A 193 4.96 1.05 13.11
CA ALA A 193 3.65 1.32 13.68
C ALA A 193 2.57 0.36 13.13
N LEU A 194 2.58 0.09 11.83
CA LEU A 194 1.69 -0.90 11.21
C LEU A 194 1.93 -2.32 11.74
N LYS A 195 3.19 -2.75 11.92
CA LYS A 195 3.50 -4.05 12.57
C LYS A 195 2.91 -4.14 13.96
N GLN A 196 2.99 -3.07 14.75
CA GLN A 196 2.43 -3.05 16.09
C GLN A 196 0.90 -3.20 16.06
N LEU A 197 0.22 -2.50 15.15
CA LEU A 197 -1.22 -2.67 14.95
C LEU A 197 -1.58 -4.11 14.55
N TYR A 198 -0.87 -4.68 13.57
CA TYR A 198 -1.10 -6.05 13.12
C TYR A 198 -0.82 -7.10 14.18
N THR A 199 0.14 -6.84 15.07
CA THR A 199 0.38 -7.66 16.26
C THR A 199 -0.80 -7.57 17.22
N ASN A 200 -1.27 -6.36 17.53
CA ASN A 200 -2.41 -6.14 18.42
C ASN A 200 -3.71 -6.76 17.89
N TRP A 201 -3.86 -6.88 16.57
CA TRP A 201 -5.02 -7.50 15.91
C TRP A 201 -4.83 -8.99 15.62
N ASN A 202 -3.74 -9.61 16.11
CA ASN A 202 -3.39 -11.03 15.93
C ASN A 202 -3.30 -11.46 14.45
N VAL A 203 -2.95 -10.56 13.54
CA VAL A 203 -2.78 -10.85 12.10
C VAL A 203 -1.74 -11.96 11.89
N TYR A 204 -0.62 -11.89 12.60
CA TYR A 204 0.48 -12.84 12.44
C TYR A 204 0.17 -14.24 12.98
N GLU A 205 -0.69 -14.35 13.99
CA GLU A 205 -1.17 -15.66 14.47
C GLU A 205 -2.02 -16.33 13.40
N VAL A 206 -2.95 -15.58 12.79
CA VAL A 206 -3.78 -16.07 11.68
C VAL A 206 -2.94 -16.50 10.46
N LEU A 207 -1.80 -15.83 10.22
CA LEU A 207 -0.83 -16.24 9.20
C LEU A 207 -0.03 -17.49 9.61
N GLY A 208 0.43 -17.54 10.86
CA GLY A 208 1.28 -18.60 11.40
C GLY A 208 0.56 -19.95 11.59
N GLU A 209 -0.69 -19.94 12.06
CA GLU A 209 -1.53 -21.15 12.20
C GLU A 209 -1.63 -21.92 10.88
N ARG A 210 -1.61 -21.23 9.73
CA ARG A 210 -1.74 -21.87 8.42
C ARG A 210 -0.47 -22.40 7.81
N VAL A 211 0.68 -21.82 8.13
CA VAL A 211 1.97 -22.42 7.72
C VAL A 211 2.09 -23.81 8.33
N VAL A 212 1.59 -23.98 9.57
CA VAL A 212 1.58 -25.26 10.29
C VAL A 212 0.55 -26.23 9.72
N ASP A 213 -0.66 -25.77 9.38
CA ASP A 213 -1.70 -26.65 8.83
C ASP A 213 -1.42 -27.12 7.39
N HIS A 214 -0.78 -26.29 6.55
CA HIS A 214 -0.30 -26.74 5.23
C HIS A 214 0.90 -27.69 5.33
N ALA A 215 1.81 -27.49 6.28
CA ALA A 215 2.93 -28.43 6.51
C ALA A 215 2.45 -29.81 6.99
N LYS A 216 1.35 -29.87 7.76
CA LYS A 216 0.74 -31.14 8.19
C LYS A 216 0.01 -31.89 7.07
N ASN A 217 -0.53 -31.18 6.07
CA ASN A 217 -1.22 -31.82 4.94
C ASN A 217 -0.26 -32.31 3.83
N ASN A 218 0.97 -31.78 3.74
CA ASN A 218 1.98 -32.28 2.79
C ASN A 218 2.76 -33.51 3.27
N ASN A 219 2.58 -33.96 4.53
CA ASN A 219 3.15 -35.20 5.05
C ASN A 219 2.19 -36.40 5.01
N ARG A 220 1.12 -36.32 4.22
CA ARG A 220 0.20 -37.45 3.94
C ARG A 220 0.09 -37.70 2.44
N THR A 221 1.20 -37.97 1.76
CA THR A 221 1.17 -38.75 0.52
C THR A 221 2.50 -39.48 0.30
N ILE A 222 2.44 -40.79 0.63
CA ILE A 222 3.34 -41.94 0.33
C ILE A 222 4.75 -41.89 0.92
#